data_AF-A0YSJ2-F1
#
_entry.id   AF-A0YSJ2-F1
#
_cell.length_a   1.000
_cell.length_b   1.000
_cell.length_c   1.000
_cell.angle_alpha   90.00
_cell.angle_beta   90.00
_cell.angle_gamma   90.00
#
_symmetry.space_group_name_H-M   'P 1'
#
loop_
_entity.id
_entity.type
_entity.pdbx_description
1 polymer ?
#
loop_
_entity_poly.entity_id
_entity_poly.type
_entity_poly.pdbx_seq_one_letter_code
_entity_poly.pdbx_strand_id
1 'polypeptide(L)'
;MVTKNIRAVTYLPPKYHQKLKDYANQKNLTESATLVEIVKQFFEGNSPQNNSPDRTIIEEIVKEQLAGTEAEIVTLKAQMEQMQQLLAGVMSGKTTARKTRSTPSFVKPKLQPLKAEDLANRLGVTPETVEKEAHRGNEHFLAWSKSKDIGRVSWEKRGELYYPIR
;
A
#
# COMPACT_ATOMS: atom_id res chain seq x y z
N MET A 1 -5.64 5.89 65.30
CA MET A 1 -4.23 6.32 65.41
C MET A 1 -4.12 7.71 64.81
N VAL A 2 -3.60 8.71 65.54
CA VAL A 2 -3.44 10.08 65.02
C VAL A 2 -2.18 10.10 64.14
N THR A 3 -2.34 10.31 62.83
CA THR A 3 -1.22 10.51 61.91
C THR A 3 -0.59 11.87 62.18
N LYS A 4 0.69 11.90 62.59
CA LYS A 4 1.45 13.14 62.74
C LYS A 4 1.96 13.56 61.36
N ASN A 5 1.64 14.77 60.92
CA ASN A 5 2.20 15.35 59.70
C ASN A 5 3.68 15.69 59.92
N ILE A 6 4.58 15.04 59.17
CA ILE A 6 6.01 15.31 59.20
C ILE A 6 6.34 16.34 58.12
N ARG A 7 7.12 17.36 58.46
CA ARG A 7 7.65 18.34 57.49
C ARG A 7 9.10 17.96 57.15
N ALA A 8 9.38 17.84 55.85
CA ALA A 8 10.73 17.64 55.34
C ALA A 8 11.14 18.85 54.50
N VAL A 9 12.37 19.31 54.66
CA VAL A 9 12.97 20.33 53.79
C VAL A 9 13.99 19.63 52.91
N THR A 10 13.80 19.71 51.60
CA THR A 10 14.66 19.05 50.61
C THR A 10 15.15 20.07 49.59
N TYR A 11 16.31 19.78 49.01
CA TYR A 11 16.83 20.56 47.90
C TYR A 11 16.29 19.99 46.58
N LEU A 12 15.71 20.87 45.76
CA LEU A 12 15.31 20.57 44.38
C LEU A 12 15.99 21.58 43.45
N PRO A 13 16.78 21.14 42.46
CA PRO A 13 17.44 22.09 41.57
C PRO A 13 16.43 23.01 40.87
N PRO A 14 16.76 24.29 40.62
CA PRO A 14 15.79 25.29 40.16
C PRO A 14 15.02 24.89 38.88
N LYS A 15 15.70 24.20 37.96
CA LYS A 15 15.09 23.68 36.72
C LYS A 15 13.94 22.69 36.99
N TYR A 16 14.07 21.85 38.01
CA TYR A 16 13.05 20.88 38.38
C TYR A 16 11.98 21.49 39.29
N HIS A 17 12.33 22.50 40.10
CA HIS A 17 11.35 23.27 40.87
C HIS A 17 10.35 24.00 39.97
N GLN A 18 10.83 24.59 38.86
CA GLN A 18 9.95 25.21 37.88
C GLN A 18 8.98 24.20 37.26
N LYS A 19 9.47 23.03 36.85
CA LYS A 19 8.61 21.96 36.32
C LYS A 19 7.57 21.49 37.33
N LEU A 20 7.96 21.38 38.61
CA LEU A 20 7.04 21.03 39.69
C LEU A 20 5.94 22.07 39.84
N LYS A 21 6.29 23.37 39.80
CA LYS A 21 5.33 24.47 39.83
C LYS A 21 4.36 24.43 38.66
N ASP A 22 4.87 24.24 37.45
CA ASP A 22 4.03 24.18 36.25
C ASP A 22 3.04 23.00 36.36
N TYR A 23 3.49 21.84 36.83
CA TYR A 23 2.63 20.67 37.04
C TYR A 23 1.61 20.88 38.17
N ALA A 24 2.01 21.52 39.28
CA ALA A 24 1.12 21.86 40.38
C ALA A 24 -0.01 22.82 39.91
N ASN A 25 0.34 23.82 39.10
CA ASN A 25 -0.61 24.75 38.50
C ASN A 25 -1.59 24.03 37.55
N GLN A 26 -1.11 23.13 36.69
CA GLN A 26 -1.97 22.34 35.80
C GLN A 26 -3.00 21.49 36.56
N LYS A 27 -2.62 20.96 37.72
CA LYS A 27 -3.48 20.13 38.57
C LYS A 27 -4.28 20.92 39.60
N ASN A 28 -4.14 22.24 39.66
CA ASN A 28 -4.72 23.10 40.71
C ASN A 28 -4.39 22.63 42.13
N LEU A 29 -3.17 22.13 42.33
CA LEU A 29 -2.67 21.60 43.61
C LEU A 29 -1.56 22.49 44.18
N THR A 30 -1.34 22.37 45.49
CA THR A 30 -0.16 22.98 46.13
C THR A 30 1.10 22.15 45.85
N GLU A 31 2.27 22.78 45.78
CA GLU A 31 3.54 22.08 45.52
C GLU A 31 3.77 20.88 46.46
N SER A 32 3.41 21.01 47.74
CA SER A 32 3.49 19.93 48.72
C SER A 32 2.52 18.78 48.43
N ALA A 33 1.28 19.08 48.02
CA ALA A 33 0.29 18.06 47.69
C ALA A 33 0.70 17.31 46.41
N THR A 34 1.22 18.04 45.43
CA THR A 34 1.79 17.47 44.20
C THR A 34 2.94 16.52 44.50
N LEU A 35 3.88 16.90 45.37
CA LEU A 35 4.98 16.01 45.75
C LEU A 35 4.49 14.75 46.45
N VAL A 36 3.51 14.88 47.36
CA VAL A 36 2.89 13.72 48.01
C VAL A 36 2.24 12.80 46.98
N GLU A 37 1.55 13.36 45.97
CA GLU A 37 0.92 12.58 44.91
C GLU A 37 1.95 11.83 44.05
N ILE A 38 3.04 12.50 43.66
CA ILE A 38 4.13 11.90 42.89
C ILE A 38 4.79 10.77 43.68
N VAL A 39 5.09 11.01 44.96
CA VAL A 39 5.69 10.00 45.85
C VAL A 39 4.74 8.83 46.04
N LYS A 40 3.45 9.10 46.24
CA LYS A 40 2.41 8.08 46.38
C LYS A 40 2.34 7.20 45.11
N GLN A 41 2.30 7.82 43.93
CA GLN A 41 2.30 7.08 42.65
C GLN A 41 3.56 6.23 42.46
N PHE A 42 4.72 6.77 42.85
CA PHE A 42 6.00 6.05 42.75
C PHE A 42 6.03 4.78 43.61
N PHE A 43 5.53 4.85 44.85
CA PHE A 43 5.55 3.72 45.79
C PHE A 43 4.36 2.77 45.64
N GLU A 44 3.18 3.26 45.26
CA GLU A 44 1.97 2.43 45.12
C GLU A 44 1.89 1.70 43.78
N GLY A 45 2.84 1.93 42.86
CA GLY A 45 2.93 1.21 41.58
C GLY A 45 1.72 1.40 40.67
N ASN A 46 0.88 2.40 40.94
CA ASN A 46 -0.34 2.66 40.20
C ASN A 46 -0.28 4.03 39.52
N SER A 47 -0.13 3.98 38.20
CA SER A 47 -0.33 5.07 37.26
C SER A 47 -1.63 5.83 37.56
N PRO A 48 -1.62 7.18 37.63
CA PRO A 48 -2.82 7.99 37.79
C PRO A 48 -3.60 8.10 36.47
N GLN A 49 -3.99 6.97 35.89
CA GLN A 49 -4.79 6.94 34.66
C GLN A 49 -5.64 5.67 34.55
N ASN A 50 -6.40 5.39 35.61
CA ASN A 50 -7.51 4.44 35.55
C ASN A 50 -8.89 5.12 35.46
N ASN A 51 -8.97 6.45 35.39
CA ASN A 51 -10.22 7.20 35.15
C ASN A 51 -9.98 8.47 34.29
N SER A 52 -9.27 8.34 33.16
CA SER A 52 -9.26 9.40 32.14
C SER A 52 -10.26 9.02 31.04
N PRO A 53 -11.14 9.92 30.57
CA PRO A 53 -12.05 9.65 29.45
C PRO A 53 -11.32 9.13 28.19
N ASP A 54 -10.04 9.44 28.06
CA ASP A 54 -9.18 8.93 26.99
C ASP A 54 -9.05 7.40 26.98
N ARG A 55 -9.05 6.72 28.14
CA ARG A 55 -8.87 5.26 28.17
C ARG A 55 -10.14 4.51 27.77
N THR A 56 -11.31 5.01 28.15
CA THR A 56 -12.60 4.51 27.65
C THR A 56 -12.73 4.69 26.14
N ILE A 57 -12.27 5.83 25.60
CA ILE A 57 -12.26 6.07 24.15
C ILE A 57 -11.25 5.14 23.47
N ILE A 58 -10.06 4.95 24.04
CA ILE A 58 -9.06 4.01 23.51
C ILE A 58 -9.57 2.57 23.57
N GLU A 59 -10.23 2.16 24.66
CA GLU A 59 -10.82 0.81 24.81
C GLU A 59 -11.97 0.59 23.83
N GLU A 60 -12.79 1.61 23.57
CA GLU A 60 -13.85 1.59 22.55
C GLU A 60 -13.28 1.50 21.13
N ILE A 61 -12.28 2.31 20.80
CA ILE A 61 -11.58 2.27 19.50
C ILE A 61 -10.90 0.90 19.29
N VAL A 62 -10.23 0.37 20.32
CA VAL A 62 -9.59 -0.95 20.23
C VAL A 62 -10.63 -2.04 20.04
N LYS A 63 -11.77 -1.96 20.73
CA LYS A 63 -12.87 -2.93 20.59
C LYS A 63 -13.55 -2.85 19.22
N GLU A 64 -13.73 -1.65 18.68
CA GLU A 64 -14.26 -1.45 17.33
C GLU A 64 -13.30 -1.98 16.26
N GLN A 65 -12.00 -1.71 16.40
CA GLN A 65 -10.99 -2.28 15.51
C GLN A 65 -10.93 -3.80 15.60
N LEU A 66 -11.03 -4.38 16.80
CA LEU A 66 -11.10 -5.84 16.98
C LEU A 66 -12.32 -6.42 16.28
N ALA A 67 -13.51 -5.82 16.46
CA ALA A 67 -14.72 -6.26 15.78
C ALA A 67 -14.61 -6.15 14.25
N GLY A 68 -13.98 -5.08 13.75
CA GLY A 68 -13.66 -4.92 12.33
C GLY A 68 -12.73 -6.02 11.81
N THR A 69 -11.65 -6.32 12.54
CA THR A 69 -10.71 -7.39 12.17
C THR A 69 -11.34 -8.77 12.23
N GLU A 70 -12.24 -9.04 13.19
CA GLU A 70 -12.98 -10.30 13.27
C GLU A 70 -13.92 -10.46 12.06
N ALA A 71 -14.61 -9.39 11.66
CA ALA A 71 -15.45 -9.39 10.46
C ALA A 71 -14.62 -9.65 9.19
N GLU A 72 -13.45 -9.01 9.06
CA GLU A 72 -12.53 -9.27 7.94
C GLU A 72 -12.04 -10.72 7.93
N ILE A 73 -11.66 -11.28 9.08
CA ILE A 73 -11.26 -12.69 9.20
C ILE A 73 -12.39 -13.63 8.76
N VAL A 74 -13.64 -13.36 9.14
CA VAL A 74 -14.80 -14.15 8.70
C VAL A 74 -14.97 -14.07 7.19
N THR A 75 -14.83 -12.88 6.59
CA THR A 75 -14.93 -12.72 5.13
C THR A 75 -13.80 -13.43 4.38
N LEU A 76 -12.55 -13.33 4.87
CA LEU A 76 -11.40 -14.03 4.30
C LEU A 76 -11.58 -15.55 4.37
N LYS A 77 -12.09 -16.05 5.50
CA LYS A 77 -12.38 -17.48 5.67
C LYS A 77 -13.44 -17.96 4.68
N ALA A 78 -14.52 -17.18 4.48
CA ALA A 78 -15.55 -17.50 3.50
C ALA A 78 -15.01 -17.50 2.06
N GLN A 79 -14.14 -16.54 1.70
CA GLN A 79 -13.48 -16.50 0.39
C GLN A 79 -12.55 -17.71 0.19
N MET A 80 -11.79 -18.10 1.21
CA MET A 80 -10.95 -19.31 1.16
C MET A 80 -11.78 -20.58 0.95
N GLU A 81 -12.93 -20.69 1.62
CA GLU A 81 -13.83 -21.84 1.46
C GLU A 81 -14.41 -21.91 0.05
N GLN A 82 -14.84 -20.77 -0.51
CA GLN A 82 -15.28 -20.69 -1.91
C GLN A 82 -14.16 -21.09 -2.88
N MET A 83 -12.93 -20.64 -2.65
CA MET A 83 -11.78 -20.99 -3.47
C MET A 83 -11.48 -22.49 -3.42
N GLN A 84 -11.57 -23.10 -2.23
CA GLN A 84 -11.41 -24.55 -2.04
C GLN A 84 -12.51 -25.34 -2.75
N GLN A 85 -13.76 -24.89 -2.72
CA GLN A 85 -14.86 -25.53 -3.44
C GLN A 85 -14.67 -25.44 -4.97
N LEU A 86 -14.21 -24.29 -5.48
CA LEU A 86 -13.88 -24.13 -6.90
C LEU A 86 -12.70 -25.03 -7.31
N LEU A 87 -11.65 -25.13 -6.50
CA LEU A 87 -10.53 -26.06 -6.75
C LEU A 87 -10.97 -27.53 -6.70
N ALA A 88 -11.83 -27.91 -5.75
CA ALA A 88 -12.38 -29.26 -5.67
C ALA A 88 -13.22 -29.59 -6.92
N GLY A 89 -13.97 -28.62 -7.46
CA GLY A 89 -14.68 -28.78 -8.74
C GLY A 89 -13.75 -28.98 -9.93
N VAL A 90 -12.58 -28.31 -9.96
CA VAL A 90 -11.56 -28.47 -11.01
C VAL A 90 -10.80 -29.79 -10.88
N MET A 91 -10.53 -30.26 -9.66
CA MET A 91 -9.80 -31.53 -9.43
C MET A 91 -10.70 -32.77 -9.47
N SER A 92 -12.00 -32.64 -9.24
CA SER A 92 -12.99 -33.73 -9.38
C SER A 92 -13.39 -33.97 -10.85
N GLY A 93 -12.92 -33.12 -11.77
CA GLY A 93 -13.01 -33.31 -13.21
C GLY A 93 -12.14 -34.47 -13.71
N LYS A 94 -12.62 -35.69 -13.46
CA LYS A 94 -12.52 -36.89 -14.32
C LYS A 94 -11.19 -37.06 -15.07
N THR A 95 -10.38 -37.99 -14.58
CA THR A 95 -9.29 -38.69 -15.28
C THR A 95 -9.81 -39.41 -16.53
N THR A 96 -10.21 -38.66 -17.55
CA THR A 96 -10.46 -39.19 -18.89
C THR A 96 -9.37 -38.71 -19.82
N ALA A 97 -8.59 -39.70 -20.29
CA ALA A 97 -7.81 -39.73 -21.52
C ALA A 97 -7.12 -38.43 -21.92
N ARG A 98 -5.79 -38.47 -21.90
CA ARG A 98 -4.85 -37.54 -22.52
C ARG A 98 -5.21 -37.32 -24.00
N LYS A 99 -6.20 -36.48 -24.30
CA LYS A 99 -6.33 -35.83 -25.59
C LYS A 99 -5.23 -34.78 -25.60
N THR A 100 -4.26 -34.97 -26.49
CA THR A 100 -3.36 -33.93 -26.95
C THR A 100 -4.20 -32.70 -27.30
N ARG A 101 -4.23 -31.72 -26.40
CA ARG A 101 -4.80 -30.41 -26.70
C ARG A 101 -3.87 -29.80 -27.75
N SER A 102 -4.25 -29.92 -29.02
CA SER A 102 -3.84 -28.91 -29.99
C SER A 102 -4.31 -27.59 -29.40
N THR A 103 -3.34 -26.76 -29.01
CA THR A 103 -3.61 -25.36 -28.68
C THR A 103 -4.39 -24.78 -29.86
N PRO A 104 -5.53 -24.08 -29.64
CA PRO A 104 -6.14 -23.31 -30.70
C PRO A 104 -5.03 -22.38 -31.18
N SER A 105 -4.57 -22.53 -32.42
CA SER A 105 -3.54 -21.66 -32.95
C SER A 105 -4.09 -20.24 -32.81
N PHE A 106 -3.51 -19.45 -31.91
CA PHE A 106 -3.81 -18.03 -31.84
C PHE A 106 -3.35 -17.49 -33.19
N VAL A 107 -4.30 -17.29 -34.09
CA VAL A 107 -4.03 -16.71 -35.40
C VAL A 107 -3.61 -15.29 -35.10
N LYS A 108 -2.29 -15.06 -35.04
CA LYS A 108 -1.72 -13.73 -34.87
C LYS A 108 -2.38 -12.82 -35.92
N PRO A 109 -3.10 -11.76 -35.52
CA PRO A 109 -3.75 -10.89 -36.48
C PRO A 109 -2.73 -10.43 -37.52
N LYS A 110 -3.05 -10.60 -38.80
CA LYS A 110 -2.19 -10.08 -39.87
C LYS A 110 -2.24 -8.56 -39.75
N LEU A 111 -1.10 -7.96 -39.46
CA LEU A 111 -0.98 -6.51 -39.42
C LEU A 111 -1.28 -5.95 -40.80
N GLN A 112 -2.18 -4.98 -40.86
CA GLN A 112 -2.52 -4.28 -42.09
C GLN A 112 -1.50 -3.15 -42.33
N PRO A 113 -1.32 -2.69 -43.57
CA PRO A 113 -0.53 -1.50 -43.85
C PRO A 113 -1.12 -0.29 -43.12
N LEU A 114 -0.28 0.52 -42.48
CA LEU A 114 -0.69 1.66 -41.67
C LEU A 114 -0.28 2.97 -42.34
N LYS A 115 -1.04 4.05 -42.08
CA LYS A 115 -0.62 5.42 -42.41
C LYS A 115 0.42 5.91 -41.41
N ALA A 116 1.09 7.03 -41.73
CA ALA A 116 2.10 7.63 -40.85
C ALA A 116 1.56 7.91 -39.44
N GLU A 117 0.34 8.42 -39.33
CA GLU A 117 -0.34 8.75 -38.06
C GLU A 117 -0.61 7.50 -37.22
N ASP A 118 -1.21 6.46 -37.82
CA ASP A 118 -1.52 5.21 -37.13
C ASP A 118 -0.26 4.46 -36.71
N LEU A 119 0.78 4.49 -37.55
CA LEU A 119 2.08 3.91 -37.22
C LEU A 119 2.74 4.69 -36.08
N ALA A 120 2.67 6.02 -36.09
CA ALA A 120 3.23 6.85 -35.04
C ALA A 120 2.58 6.56 -33.68
N ASN A 121 1.24 6.44 -33.65
CA ASN A 121 0.49 6.03 -32.47
C ASN A 121 0.95 4.65 -31.94
N ARG A 122 1.15 3.69 -32.85
CA ARG A 122 1.61 2.33 -32.50
C ARG A 122 3.05 2.29 -31.97
N LEU A 123 3.94 3.11 -32.54
CA LEU A 123 5.34 3.20 -32.15
C LEU A 123 5.56 4.14 -30.95
N GLY A 124 4.52 4.87 -30.51
CA GLY A 124 4.60 5.84 -29.41
C GLY A 124 5.42 7.09 -29.76
N VAL A 125 5.34 7.57 -31.01
CA VAL A 125 6.10 8.72 -31.53
C VAL A 125 5.19 9.68 -32.29
N THR A 126 5.72 10.83 -32.73
CA THR A 126 4.99 11.76 -33.61
C THR A 126 5.09 11.32 -35.08
N PRO A 127 4.08 11.62 -35.91
CA PRO A 127 4.11 11.29 -37.35
C PRO A 127 5.31 11.91 -38.07
N GLU A 128 5.70 13.13 -37.70
CA GLU A 128 6.91 13.79 -38.21
C GLU A 128 8.18 12.99 -37.95
N THR A 129 8.28 12.33 -36.78
CA THR A 129 9.43 11.50 -36.43
C THR A 129 9.47 10.24 -37.29
N VAL A 130 8.32 9.61 -37.56
CA VAL A 130 8.23 8.45 -38.45
C VAL A 130 8.73 8.81 -39.84
N GLU A 131 8.28 9.95 -40.38
CA GLU A 131 8.72 10.40 -41.70
C GLU A 131 10.22 10.73 -41.70
N LYS A 132 10.71 11.47 -40.72
CA LYS A 132 12.13 11.81 -40.60
C LYS A 132 13.03 10.58 -40.58
N GLU A 133 12.66 9.56 -39.81
CA GLU A 133 13.42 8.31 -39.73
C GLU A 133 13.30 7.47 -41.00
N ALA A 134 12.15 7.53 -41.70
CA ALA A 134 12.00 6.90 -43.01
C ALA A 134 12.88 7.56 -44.10
N HIS A 135 13.10 8.88 -44.02
CA HIS A 135 13.98 9.60 -44.96
C HIS A 135 15.48 9.32 -44.73
N ARG A 136 15.86 8.84 -43.54
CA ARG A 136 17.27 8.50 -43.23
C ARG A 136 17.76 7.22 -43.91
N GLY A 137 16.85 6.40 -44.39
CA GLY A 137 17.15 5.17 -45.12
C GLY A 137 16.28 4.01 -44.69
N ASN A 138 15.97 3.13 -45.64
CA ASN A 138 15.05 2.02 -45.42
C ASN A 138 15.57 1.02 -44.36
N GLU A 139 16.85 0.63 -44.45
CA GLU A 139 17.45 -0.30 -43.48
C GLU A 139 17.46 0.26 -42.05
N HIS A 140 17.77 1.55 -41.91
CA HIS A 140 17.73 2.24 -40.63
C HIS A 140 16.31 2.27 -40.07
N PHE A 141 15.33 2.62 -40.91
CA PHE A 141 13.93 2.69 -40.53
C PHE A 141 13.35 1.33 -40.11
N LEU A 142 13.75 0.24 -40.78
CA LEU A 142 13.37 -1.12 -40.41
C LEU A 142 13.86 -1.50 -39.01
N ALA A 143 15.13 -1.25 -38.71
CA ALA A 143 15.71 -1.53 -37.40
C ALA A 143 15.09 -0.65 -36.30
N TRP A 144 14.91 0.63 -36.59
CA TRP A 144 14.32 1.61 -35.68
C TRP A 144 12.86 1.29 -35.36
N SER A 145 12.03 1.03 -36.37
CA SER A 145 10.62 0.69 -36.20
C SER A 145 10.45 -0.61 -35.43
N LYS A 146 11.28 -1.63 -35.71
CA LYS A 146 11.33 -2.89 -34.95
C LYS A 146 11.67 -2.70 -33.48
N SER A 147 12.55 -1.75 -33.17
CA SER A 147 12.93 -1.46 -31.78
C SER A 147 11.83 -0.72 -31.01
N LYS A 148 10.97 0.02 -31.70
CA LYS A 148 9.89 0.82 -31.10
C LYS A 148 8.56 0.06 -31.02
N ASP A 149 8.34 -0.89 -31.92
CA ASP A 149 7.11 -1.68 -31.96
C ASP A 149 7.02 -2.67 -30.79
N ILE A 150 5.91 -2.65 -30.06
CA ILE A 150 5.63 -3.62 -28.98
C ILE A 150 5.64 -5.06 -29.51
N GLY A 151 5.20 -5.26 -30.76
CA GLY A 151 5.22 -6.54 -31.44
C GLY A 151 6.55 -6.90 -32.12
N ARG A 152 7.59 -6.05 -31.98
CA ARG A 152 8.88 -6.18 -32.65
C ARG A 152 8.76 -6.40 -34.16
N VAL A 153 7.79 -5.72 -34.78
CA VAL A 153 7.56 -5.75 -36.23
C VAL A 153 8.35 -4.63 -36.90
N SER A 154 9.09 -4.98 -37.95
CA SER A 154 9.79 -3.99 -38.77
C SER A 154 8.78 -3.39 -39.75
N TRP A 155 8.80 -2.09 -39.96
CA TRP A 155 7.91 -1.42 -40.89
C TRP A 155 8.72 -0.84 -42.04
N GLU A 156 8.22 -0.99 -43.27
CA GLU A 156 8.82 -0.43 -44.48
C GLU A 156 7.87 0.57 -45.12
N LYS A 157 8.39 1.74 -45.49
CA LYS A 157 7.64 2.75 -46.24
C LYS A 157 7.57 2.33 -47.71
N ARG A 158 6.36 2.12 -48.24
CA ARG A 158 6.13 1.96 -49.69
C ARG A 158 5.08 2.97 -50.13
N GLY A 159 5.55 4.07 -50.72
CA GLY A 159 4.70 5.21 -51.05
C GLY A 159 4.20 5.91 -49.77
N GLU A 160 2.88 5.99 -49.62
CA GLU A 160 2.20 6.66 -48.49
C GLU A 160 1.87 5.71 -47.32
N LEU A 161 2.02 4.40 -47.52
CA LEU A 161 1.66 3.36 -46.55
C LEU A 161 2.90 2.66 -46.02
N TYR A 162 2.82 2.25 -44.75
CA TYR A 162 3.87 1.50 -44.07
C TYR A 162 3.44 0.03 -43.95
N TYR A 163 4.26 -0.85 -44.51
CA TYR A 163 3.98 -2.28 -44.58
C TYR A 163 4.77 -3.03 -43.51
N PRO A 164 4.15 -3.98 -42.79
CA PRO A 164 4.84 -4.79 -41.80
C PRO A 164 5.69 -5.86 -42.48
N ILE A 165 6.97 -5.90 -42.16
CA ILE A 165 7.96 -6.90 -42.57
C ILE A 165 8.30 -7.78 -41.36
N ARG A 166 8.30 -9.10 -41.59
CA ARG A 166 8.69 -10.11 -40.59
C ARG A 166 10.17 -10.41 -40.66
#